data_AF-A0A2T1HYG5-F1
#
_entry.id   AF-A0A2T1HYG5-F1
#
_cell.length_a   1.000
_cell.length_b   1.000
_cell.length_c   1.000
_cell.angle_alpha   90.00
_cell.angle_beta   90.00
_cell.angle_gamma   90.00
#
_symmetry.space_group_name_H-M   'P 1'
#
loop_
_entity.id
_entity.type
_entity.pdbx_description
1 polymer ?
#
loop_
_entity_poly.entity_id
_entity_poly.type
_entity_poly.pdbx_seq_one_letter_code
_entity_poly.pdbx_strand_id
1 'polypeptide(L)'
;MHQFYNNAAIHQPSAKLFDAVDLSAQQFVSAVLVDYVFRMGVNPRFVAKAAETSPAEMHRFSQQELKELDIVWEADNFEPWAIEPYGGGVVAFSRSKDKSRMATAFCRKDKVPRLLITGPWRFNEGELRQIIAGLGGIEVFGQQFPKEALSVRTANKAPAIEVSMARFSLAAIDTAKTAGTSISQYGPHVYWADFDFRIAKEGASRALAIAFRNCI
;
A
#
# COMPACT_ATOMS: atom_id res chain seq x y z
N MET A 1 -16.22 -4.94 -19.18
CA MET A 1 -15.75 -6.34 -19.17
C MET A 1 -16.45 -7.10 -20.29
N HIS A 2 -15.74 -8.00 -20.98
CA HIS A 2 -16.28 -8.82 -22.06
C HIS A 2 -15.73 -10.24 -21.90
N GLN A 3 -16.54 -11.26 -22.19
CA GLN A 3 -16.14 -12.66 -22.11
C GLN A 3 -15.55 -13.12 -23.45
N PHE A 4 -14.62 -14.07 -23.41
CA PHE A 4 -14.01 -14.63 -24.62
C PHE A 4 -14.73 -15.90 -25.07
N TYR A 5 -15.44 -15.75 -26.19
CA TYR A 5 -16.12 -16.74 -27.02
C TYR A 5 -15.17 -17.71 -27.74
N ASN A 6 -15.37 -19.04 -27.66
CA ASN A 6 -14.97 -19.90 -28.79
C ASN A 6 -15.79 -19.48 -30.02
N ASN A 7 -15.13 -19.23 -31.14
CA ASN A 7 -15.76 -18.77 -32.38
C ASN A 7 -16.90 -19.70 -32.85
N ALA A 8 -16.77 -21.02 -32.64
CA ALA A 8 -17.83 -21.98 -32.94
C ALA A 8 -19.09 -21.79 -32.07
N ALA A 9 -18.92 -21.41 -30.80
CA ALA A 9 -20.02 -21.17 -29.86
C ALA A 9 -20.74 -19.85 -30.12
N ILE A 10 -20.07 -18.86 -30.72
CA ILE A 10 -20.69 -17.59 -31.14
C ILE A 10 -21.64 -17.82 -32.32
N HIS A 11 -21.25 -18.69 -33.27
CA HIS A 11 -22.04 -18.95 -34.47
C HIS A 11 -23.17 -19.97 -34.27
N GLN A 12 -23.06 -20.88 -33.29
CA GLN A 12 -24.07 -21.89 -32.97
C GLN A 12 -24.27 -22.04 -31.45
N PRO A 13 -24.89 -21.06 -30.77
CA PRO A 13 -24.97 -21.01 -29.31
C PRO A 13 -25.83 -22.13 -28.67
N SER A 14 -26.66 -22.82 -29.45
CA SER A 14 -27.51 -23.94 -28.98
C SER A 14 -26.91 -25.32 -29.22
N ALA A 15 -25.77 -25.41 -29.90
CA ALA A 15 -25.11 -26.69 -30.15
C ALA A 15 -24.46 -27.21 -28.86
N LYS A 16 -24.67 -28.49 -28.55
CA LYS A 16 -23.98 -29.16 -27.43
C LYS A 16 -22.53 -29.46 -27.82
N LEU A 17 -21.68 -28.45 -27.65
CA LEU A 17 -20.28 -28.48 -28.07
C LEU A 17 -19.30 -28.93 -26.97
N PHE A 18 -19.77 -29.15 -25.74
CA PHE A 18 -18.91 -29.46 -24.59
C PHE A 18 -19.18 -30.87 -24.06
N ASP A 19 -18.10 -31.62 -23.84
CA ASP A 19 -18.14 -32.90 -23.13
C ASP A 19 -17.85 -32.73 -21.62
N ALA A 20 -17.81 -33.85 -20.88
CA ALA A 20 -17.56 -33.82 -19.44
C ALA A 20 -16.15 -33.31 -19.07
N VAL A 21 -15.15 -33.54 -19.94
CA VAL A 21 -13.78 -33.07 -19.75
C VAL A 21 -13.71 -31.56 -19.95
N ASP A 22 -14.39 -31.05 -20.99
CA ASP A 22 -14.49 -29.62 -21.26
C ASP A 22 -15.15 -28.86 -20.09
N LEU A 23 -16.26 -29.39 -19.56
CA LEU A 23 -16.95 -28.78 -18.42
C LEU A 23 -16.08 -28.80 -17.15
N SER A 24 -15.34 -29.89 -16.91
CA SER A 24 -14.40 -29.97 -15.80
C SER A 24 -13.26 -28.95 -15.94
N ALA A 25 -12.74 -28.76 -17.15
CA ALA A 25 -11.69 -27.79 -17.42
C ALA A 25 -12.17 -26.35 -17.20
N GLN A 26 -13.40 -26.01 -17.61
CA GLN A 26 -14.00 -24.69 -17.38
C GLN A 26 -14.21 -24.39 -15.88
N GLN A 27 -14.63 -25.39 -15.10
CA GLN A 27 -14.74 -25.25 -13.65
C GLN A 27 -13.37 -25.00 -13.00
N PHE A 28 -12.35 -25.74 -13.45
CA PHE A 28 -10.98 -25.55 -12.98
C PHE A 28 -10.45 -24.16 -13.29
N VAL A 29 -10.59 -23.68 -14.53
CA VAL A 29 -10.18 -22.32 -14.93
C VAL A 29 -10.92 -21.27 -14.12
N SER A 30 -12.23 -21.46 -13.88
CA SER A 30 -13.03 -20.56 -13.05
C SER A 30 -12.51 -20.49 -11.61
N ALA A 31 -12.14 -21.64 -11.02
CA ALA A 31 -11.52 -21.71 -9.70
C ALA A 31 -10.15 -21.00 -9.65
N VAL A 32 -9.32 -21.17 -10.67
CA VAL A 32 -8.03 -20.48 -10.79
C VAL A 32 -8.22 -18.96 -10.90
N LEU A 33 -9.19 -18.50 -11.69
CA LEU A 33 -9.50 -17.07 -11.80
C LEU A 33 -9.97 -16.49 -10.48
N VAL A 34 -10.84 -17.21 -9.74
CA VAL A 34 -11.29 -16.82 -8.40
C VAL A 34 -10.12 -16.73 -7.42
N ASP A 35 -9.26 -17.75 -7.36
CA ASP A 35 -8.06 -17.74 -6.50
C ASP A 35 -7.11 -16.59 -6.87
N TYR A 36 -6.91 -16.35 -8.17
CA TYR A 36 -6.07 -15.27 -8.66
C TYR A 36 -6.59 -13.89 -8.23
N VAL A 37 -7.87 -13.57 -8.48
CA VAL A 37 -8.41 -12.27 -8.08
C VAL A 37 -8.43 -12.09 -6.56
N PHE A 38 -8.70 -13.16 -5.82
CA PHE A 38 -8.65 -13.14 -4.37
C PHE A 38 -7.25 -12.82 -3.85
N ARG A 39 -6.21 -13.44 -4.41
CA ARG A 39 -4.80 -13.14 -4.06
C ARG A 39 -4.38 -11.73 -4.42
N MET A 40 -4.98 -11.12 -5.43
CA MET A 40 -4.78 -9.70 -5.77
C MET A 40 -5.53 -8.73 -4.86
N GLY A 41 -6.33 -9.23 -3.90
CA GLY A 41 -7.12 -8.38 -3.00
C GLY A 41 -8.42 -7.86 -3.62
N VAL A 42 -8.80 -8.36 -4.79
CA VAL A 42 -10.07 -8.03 -5.47
C VAL A 42 -11.15 -8.99 -4.95
N ASN A 43 -12.36 -8.49 -4.74
CA ASN A 43 -13.48 -9.31 -4.31
C ASN A 43 -13.82 -10.37 -5.38
N PRO A 44 -13.86 -11.67 -5.05
CA PRO A 44 -14.19 -12.74 -6.01
C PRO A 44 -15.51 -12.58 -6.76
N ARG A 45 -16.46 -11.79 -6.22
CA ARG A 45 -17.70 -11.40 -6.91
C ARG A 45 -17.45 -10.69 -8.24
N PHE A 46 -16.25 -10.15 -8.45
CA PHE A 46 -15.79 -9.63 -9.73
C PHE A 46 -15.86 -10.69 -10.84
N VAL A 47 -15.43 -11.93 -10.57
CA VAL A 47 -15.47 -13.03 -11.55
C VAL A 47 -16.91 -13.46 -11.82
N ALA A 48 -17.77 -13.44 -10.82
CA ALA A 48 -19.20 -13.69 -11.01
C ALA A 48 -19.86 -12.61 -11.90
N LYS A 49 -19.57 -11.33 -11.66
CA LYS A 49 -20.05 -10.22 -12.50
C LYS A 49 -19.54 -10.30 -13.94
N ALA A 50 -18.30 -10.77 -14.12
CA ALA A 50 -17.76 -11.08 -15.43
C ALA A 50 -18.60 -12.16 -16.14
N ALA A 51 -18.86 -13.27 -15.44
CA ALA A 51 -19.57 -14.44 -15.92
C ALA A 51 -21.06 -14.17 -16.23
N GLU A 52 -21.66 -13.19 -15.56
CA GLU A 52 -23.05 -12.74 -15.80
C GLU A 52 -23.20 -11.87 -17.06
N THR A 53 -22.10 -11.34 -17.62
CA THR A 53 -22.15 -10.44 -18.79
C THR A 53 -22.35 -11.23 -20.08
N SER A 54 -23.46 -10.97 -20.77
CA SER A 54 -23.81 -11.58 -22.06
C SER A 54 -22.72 -11.40 -23.13
N PRO A 55 -22.56 -12.34 -24.09
CA PRO A 55 -21.62 -12.19 -25.20
C PRO A 55 -21.82 -10.93 -26.04
N ALA A 56 -23.06 -10.42 -26.12
CA ALA A 56 -23.38 -9.24 -26.91
C ALA A 56 -23.16 -7.92 -26.14
N GLU A 57 -22.80 -8.00 -24.85
CA GLU A 57 -22.80 -6.87 -23.95
C GLU A 57 -21.43 -6.61 -23.35
N MET A 58 -21.25 -5.38 -22.87
CA MET A 58 -20.08 -4.97 -22.11
C MET A 58 -20.54 -4.33 -20.81
N HIS A 59 -20.30 -5.02 -19.69
CA HIS A 59 -20.58 -4.45 -18.38
C HIS A 59 -19.56 -3.35 -18.06
N ARG A 60 -20.05 -2.15 -17.71
CA ARG A 60 -19.25 -1.00 -17.28
C ARG A 60 -19.51 -0.77 -15.80
N PHE A 61 -18.50 -0.99 -14.97
CA PHE A 61 -18.61 -0.78 -13.53
C PHE A 61 -18.82 0.70 -13.20
N SER A 62 -19.79 0.98 -12.35
CA SER A 62 -19.94 2.26 -11.67
C SER A 62 -18.87 2.46 -10.61
N GLN A 63 -18.65 3.71 -10.18
CA GLN A 63 -17.71 4.03 -9.09
C GLN A 63 -18.03 3.30 -7.77
N GLN A 64 -19.32 3.02 -7.53
CA GLN A 64 -19.75 2.26 -6.36
C GLN A 64 -19.37 0.79 -6.49
N GLU A 65 -19.65 0.16 -7.64
CA GLU A 65 -19.28 -1.23 -7.90
C GLU A 65 -17.76 -1.43 -7.87
N LEU A 66 -16.99 -0.48 -8.39
CA LEU A 66 -15.53 -0.54 -8.31
C LEU A 66 -15.01 -0.56 -6.86
N LYS A 67 -15.69 0.12 -5.93
CA LYS A 67 -15.36 0.08 -4.50
C LYS A 67 -15.84 -1.22 -3.84
N GLU A 68 -17.08 -1.61 -4.08
CA GLU A 68 -17.68 -2.82 -3.48
C GLU A 68 -16.98 -4.12 -3.92
N LEU A 69 -16.43 -4.12 -5.12
CA LEU A 69 -15.67 -5.25 -5.68
C LEU A 69 -14.17 -5.16 -5.40
N ASP A 70 -13.71 -4.15 -4.65
CA ASP A 70 -12.29 -3.87 -4.40
C ASP A 70 -11.46 -3.80 -5.70
N ILE A 71 -12.09 -3.36 -6.81
CA ILE A 71 -11.41 -3.14 -8.10
C ILE A 71 -10.61 -1.84 -8.04
N VAL A 72 -11.08 -0.84 -7.27
CA VAL A 72 -10.23 0.27 -6.82
C VAL A 72 -9.32 -0.22 -5.70
N TRP A 73 -8.43 -1.15 -6.04
CA TRP A 73 -7.38 -1.59 -5.15
C TRP A 73 -6.27 -0.55 -5.14
N GLU A 74 -6.34 0.37 -4.18
CA GLU A 74 -5.24 1.29 -3.85
C GLU A 74 -4.17 0.48 -3.10
N ALA A 75 -3.33 -0.23 -3.86
CA ALA A 75 -2.26 -1.11 -3.37
C ALA A 75 -1.31 -0.40 -2.39
N ASP A 76 -1.13 0.90 -2.60
CA ASP A 76 -0.29 1.81 -1.84
C ASP A 76 -0.92 2.31 -0.54
N ASN A 77 -2.23 2.08 -0.32
CA ASN A 77 -2.86 2.43 0.93
C ASN A 77 -2.32 1.61 2.09
N PHE A 78 -2.03 2.28 3.18
CA PHE A 78 -1.53 1.67 4.39
C PHE A 78 -2.68 1.10 5.25
N GLU A 79 -2.46 -0.09 5.78
CA GLU A 79 -3.31 -0.75 6.77
C GLU A 79 -3.22 -0.03 8.13
N PRO A 80 -4.22 -0.21 9.04
CA PRO A 80 -4.16 0.35 10.38
C PRO A 80 -2.86 0.02 11.12
N TRP A 81 -2.41 0.92 11.99
CA TRP A 81 -1.18 0.71 12.75
C TRP A 81 -1.33 -0.43 13.76
N ALA A 82 -0.32 -1.29 13.79
CA ALA A 82 -0.14 -2.34 14.75
C ALA A 82 1.18 -2.15 15.53
N ILE A 83 1.40 -3.00 16.54
CA ILE A 83 2.65 -3.04 17.30
C ILE A 83 3.22 -4.45 17.27
N GLU A 84 4.54 -4.56 17.31
CA GLU A 84 5.25 -5.84 17.47
C GLU A 84 6.47 -5.68 18.39
N PRO A 85 6.83 -6.72 19.15
CA PRO A 85 8.09 -6.73 19.88
C PRO A 85 9.27 -6.80 18.90
N TYR A 86 10.31 -6.00 19.16
CA TYR A 86 11.51 -6.00 18.34
C TYR A 86 12.74 -5.68 19.19
N GLY A 87 13.75 -6.55 19.14
CA GLY A 87 14.92 -6.43 20.00
C GLY A 87 14.51 -6.42 21.48
N GLY A 88 14.89 -5.36 22.22
CA GLY A 88 14.55 -5.17 23.63
C GLY A 88 13.32 -4.28 23.90
N GLY A 89 12.55 -3.93 22.87
CA GLY A 89 11.44 -2.98 22.99
C GLY A 89 10.27 -3.30 22.07
N VAL A 90 9.47 -2.28 21.76
CA VAL A 90 8.29 -2.38 20.90
C VAL A 90 8.41 -1.37 19.76
N VAL A 91 8.07 -1.81 18.56
CA VAL A 91 7.92 -0.93 17.40
C VAL A 91 6.46 -0.88 16.98
N ALA A 92 6.03 0.26 16.49
CA ALA A 92 4.75 0.41 15.82
C ALA A 92 4.99 0.32 14.31
N PHE A 93 4.11 -0.35 13.58
CA PHE A 93 4.24 -0.47 12.14
C PHE A 93 2.89 -0.37 11.44
N SER A 94 2.95 0.04 10.18
CA SER A 94 1.85 0.03 9.24
C SER A 94 2.42 -0.36 7.87
N ARG A 95 1.71 -1.21 7.13
CA ARG A 95 2.15 -1.74 5.82
C ARG A 95 1.16 -1.32 4.76
N SER A 96 1.62 -1.08 3.55
CA SER A 96 0.72 -0.97 2.40
C SER A 96 -0.06 -2.27 2.21
N LYS A 97 -1.25 -2.22 1.61
CA LYS A 97 -2.09 -3.39 1.38
C LYS A 97 -1.38 -4.47 0.55
N ASP A 98 -0.55 -4.07 -0.41
CA ASP A 98 0.31 -4.97 -1.19
C ASP A 98 1.58 -5.44 -0.45
N LYS A 99 1.80 -4.95 0.78
CA LYS A 99 2.95 -5.20 1.66
C LYS A 99 4.29 -4.79 1.06
N SER A 100 4.29 -4.02 -0.02
CA SER A 100 5.51 -3.55 -0.66
C SER A 100 6.15 -2.40 0.12
N ARG A 101 5.37 -1.58 0.83
CA ARG A 101 5.83 -0.46 1.66
C ARG A 101 5.52 -0.70 3.12
N MET A 102 6.37 -0.19 4.00
CA MET A 102 6.17 -0.27 5.44
C MET A 102 6.72 0.97 6.14
N ALA A 103 5.93 1.52 7.04
CA ALA A 103 6.27 2.60 7.94
C ALA A 103 6.44 2.01 9.35
N THR A 104 7.61 2.19 9.95
CA THR A 104 7.93 1.68 11.28
C THR A 104 8.31 2.83 12.19
N ALA A 105 7.52 3.06 13.24
CA ALA A 105 7.79 4.06 14.26
C ALA A 105 8.41 3.40 15.51
N PHE A 106 9.51 3.94 15.98
CA PHE A 106 10.27 3.41 17.12
C PHE A 106 11.09 4.50 17.82
N CYS A 107 11.68 4.18 18.96
CA CYS A 107 12.75 4.99 19.57
C CYS A 107 13.90 4.09 19.98
N ARG A 108 15.11 4.65 20.10
CA ARG A 108 16.28 3.93 20.61
C ARG A 108 16.58 4.38 22.05
N LYS A 109 17.69 3.95 22.64
CA LYS A 109 18.16 4.39 23.97
C LYS A 109 18.23 5.90 24.17
N ASP A 110 18.37 6.68 23.11
CA ASP A 110 18.33 8.15 23.12
C ASP A 110 16.93 8.74 23.32
N LYS A 111 15.89 7.89 23.34
CA LYS A 111 14.47 8.24 23.46
C LYS A 111 13.98 9.17 22.37
N VAL A 112 14.71 9.30 21.26
CA VAL A 112 14.30 10.12 20.12
C VAL A 112 13.32 9.31 19.27
N PRO A 113 12.07 9.76 19.08
CA PRO A 113 11.13 9.12 18.16
C PRO A 113 11.68 9.13 16.74
N ARG A 114 11.51 8.02 16.02
CA ARG A 114 11.99 7.84 14.65
C ARG A 114 10.91 7.17 13.83
N LEU A 115 10.83 7.55 12.56
CA LEU A 115 9.98 6.90 11.55
C LEU A 115 10.88 6.36 10.45
N LEU A 116 10.88 5.05 10.23
CA LEU A 116 11.56 4.39 9.13
C LEU A 116 10.52 4.04 8.06
N ILE A 117 10.74 4.52 6.84
CA ILE A 117 9.96 4.18 5.67
C ILE A 117 10.80 3.24 4.83
N THR A 118 10.23 2.07 4.53
CA THR A 118 10.82 1.04 3.68
C THR A 118 9.87 0.74 2.53
N GLY A 119 10.42 0.40 1.38
CA GLY A 119 9.65 -0.09 0.24
C GLY A 119 10.50 -0.25 -1.00
N PRO A 120 9.91 -0.62 -2.14
CA PRO A 120 10.62 -0.59 -3.41
C PRO A 120 10.91 0.87 -3.77
N TRP A 121 12.17 1.26 -3.68
CA TRP A 121 12.64 2.54 -4.18
C TRP A 121 13.05 2.38 -5.64
N ARG A 122 12.74 3.38 -6.46
CA ARG A 122 13.28 3.48 -7.83
C ARG A 122 14.78 3.81 -7.85
N PHE A 123 15.31 4.14 -6.67
CA PHE A 123 16.62 4.72 -6.47
C PHE A 123 17.46 3.79 -5.59
N ASN A 124 18.75 3.72 -5.89
CA ASN A 124 19.72 3.11 -4.98
C ASN A 124 20.01 4.04 -3.79
N GLU A 125 20.80 3.55 -2.83
CA GLU A 125 21.14 4.30 -1.61
C GLU A 125 21.83 5.65 -1.91
N GLY A 126 22.75 5.67 -2.88
CA GLY A 126 23.49 6.89 -3.25
C GLY A 126 22.59 7.94 -3.89
N GLU A 127 21.71 7.51 -4.79
CA GLU A 127 20.70 8.37 -5.42
C GLU A 127 19.73 8.95 -4.38
N LEU A 128 19.23 8.14 -3.44
CA LEU A 128 18.37 8.63 -2.35
C LEU A 128 19.07 9.66 -1.47
N ARG A 129 20.37 9.46 -1.18
CA ARG A 129 21.15 10.44 -0.40
C ARG A 129 21.25 11.77 -1.14
N GLN A 130 21.46 11.76 -2.45
CA GLN A 130 21.48 12.97 -3.27
C GLN A 130 20.12 13.67 -3.32
N ILE A 131 19.04 12.90 -3.46
CA ILE A 131 17.68 13.46 -3.49
C ILE A 131 17.35 14.12 -2.15
N ILE A 132 17.58 13.42 -1.03
CA ILE A 132 17.33 13.97 0.32
C ILE A 132 18.16 15.23 0.58
N ALA A 133 19.40 15.29 0.10
CA ALA A 133 20.23 16.49 0.23
C ALA A 133 19.63 17.72 -0.47
N GLY A 134 18.83 17.51 -1.52
CA GLY A 134 18.09 18.54 -2.25
C GLY A 134 16.69 18.85 -1.71
N LEU A 135 16.20 18.10 -0.71
CA LEU A 135 14.91 18.39 -0.06
C LEU A 135 15.07 19.55 0.95
N GLY A 136 14.03 20.37 1.09
CA GLY A 136 13.97 21.34 2.19
C GLY A 136 13.55 20.71 3.52
N GLY A 137 12.74 19.65 3.47
CA GLY A 137 12.26 18.93 4.65
C GLY A 137 11.16 17.92 4.32
N ILE A 138 10.66 17.24 5.35
CA ILE A 138 9.55 16.30 5.27
C ILE A 138 8.49 16.65 6.32
N GLU A 139 7.23 16.49 5.98
CA GLU A 139 6.10 16.55 6.88
C GLU A 139 5.78 15.15 7.34
N VAL A 140 5.49 14.95 8.63
CA VAL A 140 5.01 13.68 9.20
C VAL A 140 3.81 14.00 10.07
N PHE A 141 2.63 13.49 9.73
CA PHE A 141 1.37 13.79 10.42
C PHE A 141 1.14 15.30 10.64
N GLY A 142 1.32 16.12 9.60
CA GLY A 142 1.13 17.57 9.68
C GLY A 142 2.25 18.34 10.39
N GLN A 143 3.23 17.64 10.98
CA GLN A 143 4.37 18.27 11.63
C GLN A 143 5.59 18.28 10.71
N GLN A 144 6.23 19.45 10.57
CA GLN A 144 7.38 19.62 9.68
C GLN A 144 8.70 19.25 10.36
N PHE A 145 9.55 18.56 9.62
CA PHE A 145 10.90 18.17 10.01
C PHE A 145 11.89 18.67 8.96
N PRO A 146 12.99 19.31 9.38
CA PRO A 146 13.97 19.86 8.45
C PRO A 146 14.79 18.74 7.81
N LYS A 147 15.48 19.00 6.70
CA LYS A 147 16.23 17.98 5.98
C LYS A 147 17.27 17.23 6.82
N GLU A 148 17.84 17.88 7.83
CA GLU A 148 18.82 17.31 8.76
C GLU A 148 18.22 16.20 9.63
N ALA A 149 16.89 16.14 9.73
CA ALA A 149 16.18 15.04 10.39
C ALA A 149 16.12 13.77 9.52
N LEU A 150 16.34 13.87 8.20
CA LEU A 150 16.30 12.73 7.29
C LEU A 150 17.66 12.05 7.16
N SER A 151 17.65 10.73 7.10
CA SER A 151 18.83 9.93 6.79
C SER A 151 18.46 8.71 5.95
N VAL A 152 19.34 8.34 5.02
CA VAL A 152 19.21 7.08 4.27
C VAL A 152 19.89 5.97 5.07
N ARG A 153 19.15 4.88 5.26
CA ARG A 153 19.59 3.63 5.91
C ARG A 153 19.42 2.47 4.95
N THR A 154 20.03 1.35 5.29
CA THR A 154 19.81 0.08 4.60
C THR A 154 19.03 -0.83 5.52
N ALA A 155 17.84 -1.23 5.09
CA ALA A 155 16.96 -2.15 5.81
C ALA A 155 16.58 -3.29 4.87
N ASN A 156 16.76 -4.54 5.31
CA ASN A 156 16.45 -5.72 4.49
C ASN A 156 17.11 -5.73 3.10
N LYS A 157 18.38 -5.28 3.02
CA LYS A 157 19.15 -5.14 1.76
C LYS A 157 18.57 -4.14 0.74
N ALA A 158 17.57 -3.36 1.12
CA ALA A 158 17.03 -2.26 0.34
C ALA A 158 17.34 -0.93 1.05
N PRO A 159 17.42 0.19 0.31
CA PRO A 159 17.50 1.48 0.95
C PRO A 159 16.19 1.77 1.72
N ALA A 160 16.27 2.69 2.67
CA ALA A 160 15.18 3.11 3.52
C ALA A 160 15.41 4.54 3.99
N ILE A 161 14.32 5.26 4.25
CA ILE A 161 14.37 6.65 4.75
C ILE A 161 14.02 6.63 6.23
N GLU A 162 14.93 7.08 7.07
CA GLU A 162 14.69 7.29 8.50
C GLU A 162 14.55 8.79 8.78
N VAL A 163 13.45 9.18 9.41
CA VAL A 163 13.17 10.53 9.90
C VAL A 163 13.31 10.56 11.42
N SER A 164 14.22 11.38 11.91
CA SER A 164 14.40 11.66 13.34
C SER A 164 13.41 12.72 13.82
N MET A 165 12.48 12.33 14.68
CA MET A 165 11.34 13.15 15.07
C MET A 165 11.44 13.67 16.51
N ALA A 166 12.57 14.27 16.85
CA ALA A 166 12.91 14.69 18.22
C ALA A 166 11.91 15.63 18.93
N ARG A 167 11.02 16.29 18.18
CA ARG A 167 9.97 17.19 18.71
C ARG A 167 8.55 16.74 18.36
N PHE A 168 8.38 15.48 17.96
CA PHE A 168 7.07 14.98 17.53
C PHE A 168 6.06 14.96 18.66
N SER A 169 4.87 15.49 18.39
CA SER A 169 3.73 15.41 19.31
C SER A 169 2.73 14.39 18.80
N LEU A 170 2.30 13.46 19.65
CA LEU A 170 1.22 12.52 19.32
C LEU A 170 -0.09 13.26 18.99
N ALA A 171 -0.33 14.43 19.58
CA ALA A 171 -1.50 15.25 19.29
C ALA A 171 -1.51 15.78 17.85
N ALA A 172 -0.34 15.84 17.18
CA ALA A 172 -0.27 16.21 15.77
C ALA A 172 -1.06 15.24 14.89
N ILE A 173 -1.10 13.95 15.24
CA ILE A 173 -1.82 12.89 14.49
C ILE A 173 -3.31 13.20 14.37
N ASP A 174 -3.93 13.63 15.48
CA ASP A 174 -5.37 13.89 15.54
C ASP A 174 -5.75 15.17 14.76
N THR A 175 -4.85 16.16 14.75
CA THR A 175 -5.06 17.44 14.08
C THR A 175 -4.61 17.46 12.62
N ALA A 176 -3.82 16.48 12.19
CA ALA A 176 -3.28 16.42 10.85
C ALA A 176 -4.43 16.39 9.83
N LYS A 177 -4.35 17.14 8.74
CA LYS A 177 -5.33 17.03 7.65
C LYS A 177 -5.08 15.78 6.82
N THR A 178 -3.80 15.46 6.60
CA THR A 178 -3.33 14.28 5.87
C THR A 178 -2.82 13.22 6.83
N ALA A 179 -3.09 11.96 6.51
CA ALA A 179 -2.52 10.80 7.17
C ALA A 179 -1.31 10.39 6.34
N GLY A 180 -0.09 10.72 6.77
CA GLY A 180 1.08 10.41 5.96
C GLY A 180 2.31 11.23 6.21
N THR A 181 3.29 10.99 5.35
CA THR A 181 4.45 11.86 5.16
C THR A 181 4.41 12.48 3.78
N SER A 182 4.72 13.76 3.68
CA SER A 182 4.83 14.48 2.41
C SER A 182 6.06 15.37 2.44
N ILE A 183 6.44 15.96 1.32
CA ILE A 183 7.52 16.95 1.30
C ILE A 183 7.00 18.25 1.94
N SER A 184 7.64 18.72 3.03
CA SER A 184 7.17 19.90 3.77
C SER A 184 7.67 21.25 3.23
N GLN A 185 8.69 21.24 2.36
CA GLN A 185 9.30 22.45 1.79
C GLN A 185 9.60 22.22 0.32
N TYR A 186 9.51 23.27 -0.52
CA TYR A 186 9.77 23.23 -1.97
C TYR A 186 11.03 22.40 -2.32
N GLY A 187 10.84 21.11 -2.55
CA GLY A 187 11.83 20.21 -3.12
C GLY A 187 11.63 20.12 -4.63
N PRO A 188 12.59 19.59 -5.38
CA PRO A 188 12.44 19.43 -6.82
C PRO A 188 11.16 18.64 -7.12
N HIS A 189 10.24 19.24 -7.90
CA HIS A 189 8.92 18.67 -8.18
C HIS A 189 8.98 17.25 -8.77
N VAL A 190 10.08 16.91 -9.44
CA VAL A 190 10.33 15.59 -10.02
C VAL A 190 10.30 14.46 -8.99
N TYR A 191 10.56 14.74 -7.71
CA TYR A 191 10.63 13.71 -6.66
C TYR A 191 9.38 13.65 -5.77
N TRP A 192 8.36 14.48 -5.97
CA TRP A 192 7.25 14.55 -5.01
C TRP A 192 6.48 13.23 -4.86
N ALA A 193 6.25 12.53 -5.97
CA ALA A 193 5.54 11.24 -5.96
C ALA A 193 6.31 10.13 -5.20
N ASP A 194 7.64 10.23 -5.11
CA ASP A 194 8.47 9.25 -4.42
C ASP A 194 8.54 9.50 -2.90
N PHE A 195 8.08 10.65 -2.42
CA PHE A 195 8.11 11.06 -1.01
C PHE A 195 6.74 11.39 -0.41
N ASP A 196 5.66 11.27 -1.19
CA ASP A 196 4.30 11.30 -0.70
C ASP A 196 3.87 9.88 -0.28
N PHE A 197 3.86 9.63 1.02
CA PHE A 197 3.45 8.38 1.62
C PHE A 197 2.16 8.62 2.41
N ARG A 198 1.03 8.12 1.89
CA ARG A 198 -0.23 8.12 2.62
C ARG A 198 -0.27 7.00 3.66
N ILE A 199 0.32 7.26 4.82
CA ILE A 199 0.33 6.33 5.94
C ILE A 199 -1.00 6.42 6.70
N ALA A 200 -1.51 5.29 7.19
CA ALA A 200 -2.78 5.26 7.93
C ALA A 200 -2.76 6.18 9.17
N LYS A 201 -3.90 6.81 9.48
CA LYS A 201 -4.15 7.45 10.79
C LYS A 201 -4.71 6.46 11.81
N GLU A 202 -5.45 5.47 11.32
CA GLU A 202 -6.14 4.51 12.16
C GLU A 202 -5.15 3.77 13.05
N GLY A 203 -5.38 3.81 14.37
CA GLY A 203 -4.51 3.19 15.37
C GLY A 203 -3.18 3.91 15.64
N ALA A 204 -2.80 4.92 14.85
CA ALA A 204 -1.46 5.54 14.89
C ALA A 204 -1.12 6.11 16.27
N SER A 205 -1.98 6.96 16.83
CA SER A 205 -1.72 7.63 18.12
C SER A 205 -1.44 6.62 19.24
N ARG A 206 -2.24 5.56 19.33
CA ARG A 206 -2.07 4.49 20.34
C ARG A 206 -0.81 3.67 20.09
N ALA A 207 -0.59 3.23 18.85
CA ALA A 207 0.55 2.37 18.51
C ALA A 207 1.88 3.10 18.71
N LEU A 208 2.01 4.33 18.18
CA LEU A 208 3.20 5.16 18.33
C LEU A 208 3.47 5.49 19.81
N ALA A 209 2.43 5.79 20.59
CA ALA A 209 2.59 6.03 22.02
C ALA A 209 3.19 4.83 22.76
N ILE A 210 2.84 3.60 22.39
CA ILE A 210 3.39 2.39 22.99
C ILE A 210 4.85 2.20 22.55
N ALA A 211 5.14 2.35 21.25
CA ALA A 211 6.49 2.21 20.72
C ALA A 211 7.47 3.23 21.33
N PHE A 212 7.05 4.51 21.43
CA PHE A 212 7.90 5.57 21.98
C PHE A 212 8.11 5.49 23.49
N ARG A 213 7.29 4.71 24.21
CA ARG A 213 7.52 4.39 25.63
C ARG A 213 8.45 3.19 25.83
N ASN A 214 8.54 2.29 24.85
CA ASN A 214 9.26 1.02 24.95
C ASN A 214 10.38 0.96 23.90
N CYS A 215 11.41 1.79 24.05
CA CYS A 215 12.49 1.91 23.09
C CYS A 215 13.29 0.61 22.92
N ILE A 216 13.79 0.40 21.69
CA ILE A 216 14.62 -0.73 21.28
C ILE A 216 16.11 -0.50 21.52
#